data_AF-A0CYT7-F1
#
_entry.id   AF-A0CYT7-F1
#
_cell.length_a   1.000
_cell.length_b   1.000
_cell.length_c   1.000
_cell.angle_alpha   90.00
_cell.angle_beta   90.00
_cell.angle_gamma   90.00
#
_symmetry.space_group_name_H-M   'P 1'
#
loop_
_entity.id
_entity.type
_entity.pdbx_description
1 polymer ?
#
loop_
_entity_poly.entity_id
_entity_poly.type
_entity_poly.pdbx_seq_one_letter_code
_entity_poly.pdbx_strand_id
1 'polypeptide(L)'
;MYSQGTQYPNSKYKTQLCRHFTQNGVCALAIRCQFAHGPQELRQNAQQPQSFPEQTIQTNAFNKVQGINPMIVNYKTQLCKHFNPQTGQCKNGPTCTFAHGENELNTMPYLQNQYLLMQQQMKQMNQQQMQAELTQQILVMILTNMEHIFPGQQQILALLKQGQEKAKSGDTQGASEIIKLIIHDQERSKEEKQQYQQIYNNAQRHYDQKLKEIQSSQQQQQQLY
;
A
#
# COMPACT_ATOMS: atom_id res chain seq x y z
N MET A 1 12.89 -0.66 37.40
CA MET A 1 12.70 0.28 36.26
C MET A 1 14.05 0.43 35.56
N TYR A 2 14.26 -0.23 34.42
CA TYR A 2 15.47 -0.02 33.62
C TYR A 2 15.10 0.11 32.15
N SER A 3 15.01 1.37 31.72
CA SER A 3 15.00 1.80 30.33
C SER A 3 16.45 1.75 29.83
N GLN A 4 16.82 0.73 29.07
CA GLN A 4 18.13 0.65 28.43
C GLN A 4 17.90 0.60 26.92
N GLY A 5 17.81 1.78 26.32
CA GLY A 5 17.82 1.91 24.87
C GLY A 5 19.17 1.44 24.33
N THR A 6 19.16 0.47 23.42
CA THR A 6 20.35 0.06 22.67
C THR A 6 20.97 1.28 22.01
N GLN A 7 22.13 1.74 22.51
CA GLN A 7 22.83 2.85 21.87
C GLN A 7 23.51 2.36 20.60
N TYR A 8 22.95 2.76 19.46
CA TYR A 8 23.52 2.47 18.15
C TYR A 8 24.66 3.45 17.88
N PRO A 9 25.84 2.98 17.42
CA PRO A 9 27.00 3.85 17.18
C PRO A 9 26.78 4.86 16.04
N ASN A 10 25.73 4.71 15.23
CA ASN A 10 25.29 5.69 14.24
C ASN A 10 23.96 6.33 14.67
N SER A 11 24.00 7.61 15.03
CA SER A 11 22.84 8.41 15.42
C SER A 11 21.79 8.55 14.30
N LYS A 12 22.15 8.29 13.04
CA LYS A 12 21.26 8.39 11.87
C LYS A 12 20.62 7.06 11.45
N TYR A 13 21.04 5.92 11.98
CA TYR A 13 20.49 4.61 11.60
C TYR A 13 18.97 4.55 11.82
N LYS A 14 18.21 4.12 10.82
CA LYS A 14 16.74 3.96 10.88
C LYS A 14 15.99 5.19 11.41
N THR A 15 16.53 6.38 11.21
CA THR A 15 15.88 7.64 11.60
C THR A 15 15.01 8.23 10.50
N GLN A 16 15.08 7.69 9.28
CA GLN A 16 14.25 8.13 8.15
C GLN A 16 13.74 6.90 7.39
N LEU A 17 12.58 7.04 6.74
CA LEU A 17 12.00 5.96 5.92
C LEU A 17 12.80 5.73 4.64
N CYS A 18 12.90 4.47 4.23
CA CYS A 18 13.56 4.07 2.99
C CYS A 18 12.66 4.37 1.80
N ARG A 19 13.04 5.36 0.99
CA ARG A 19 12.28 5.75 -0.20
C ARG A 19 11.98 4.60 -1.15
N HIS A 20 12.98 3.76 -1.45
CA HIS A 20 12.80 2.61 -2.35
C HIS A 20 11.77 1.62 -1.80
N PHE A 21 11.81 1.34 -0.50
CA PHE A 21 10.83 0.47 0.14
C PHE A 21 9.45 1.10 0.18
N THR A 22 9.34 2.37 0.56
CA THR A 22 8.07 3.09 0.62
C THR A 22 7.39 3.22 -0.73
N GLN A 23 8.16 3.37 -1.82
CA GLN A 23 7.62 3.54 -3.17
C GLN A 23 7.32 2.21 -3.88
N ASN A 24 8.21 1.21 -3.71
CA ASN A 24 8.14 -0.02 -4.52
C ASN A 24 7.76 -1.26 -3.70
N GLY A 25 7.61 -1.13 -2.38
CA GLY A 25 7.47 -2.25 -1.45
C GLY A 25 8.73 -3.12 -1.30
N VAL A 26 9.82 -2.81 -2.03
CA VAL A 26 11.06 -3.58 -2.06
C VAL A 26 12.29 -2.68 -2.02
N CYS A 27 13.32 -3.08 -1.28
CA CYS A 27 14.61 -2.38 -1.22
C CYS A 27 15.75 -3.36 -1.46
N ALA A 28 16.66 -3.02 -2.38
CA ALA A 28 17.81 -3.85 -2.73
C ALA A 28 18.77 -4.10 -1.54
N LEU A 29 18.84 -3.14 -0.60
CA LEU A 29 19.62 -3.27 0.63
C LEU A 29 18.91 -4.10 1.71
N ALA A 30 17.62 -4.36 1.54
CA ALA A 30 16.78 -5.11 2.47
C ALA A 30 17.02 -4.64 3.92
N ILE A 31 17.17 -5.57 4.84
CA ILE A 31 17.48 -5.34 6.26
C ILE A 31 18.83 -4.63 6.53
N ARG A 32 19.77 -4.61 5.56
CA ARG A 32 21.01 -3.83 5.64
C ARG A 32 20.79 -2.35 5.29
N CYS A 33 19.58 -2.00 4.84
CA CYS A 33 19.19 -0.63 4.61
C CYS A 33 19.32 0.17 5.92
N GLN A 34 20.05 1.28 5.87
CA GLN A 34 20.20 2.17 7.01
C GLN A 34 18.96 3.03 7.25
N PHE A 35 17.95 2.93 6.38
CA PHE A 35 16.65 3.61 6.47
C PHE A 35 15.55 2.62 6.86
N ALA A 36 14.53 3.10 7.54
CA ALA A 36 13.43 2.30 8.08
C ALA A 36 12.46 1.86 6.96
N HIS A 37 12.10 0.58 6.92
CA HIS A 37 11.12 0.04 5.97
C HIS A 37 9.67 0.16 6.47
N GLY A 38 9.43 0.97 7.49
CA GLY A 38 8.10 1.26 8.02
C GLY A 38 8.18 1.93 9.38
N PRO A 39 7.06 2.39 9.94
CA PRO A 39 7.01 3.00 11.27
C PRO A 39 7.57 2.10 12.38
N GLN A 40 7.50 0.78 12.20
CA GLN A 40 8.00 -0.22 13.15
C GLN A 40 9.52 -0.21 13.25
N GLU A 41 10.22 0.11 12.16
CA GLU A 41 11.67 0.23 12.15
C GLU A 41 12.15 1.67 12.42
N LEU A 42 11.26 2.66 12.38
CA LEU A 42 11.60 4.08 12.47
C LEU A 42 11.88 4.49 13.93
N ARG A 43 13.09 4.96 14.20
CA ARG A 43 13.47 5.43 15.55
C ARG A 43 12.89 6.82 15.82
N GLN A 44 12.32 7.00 17.01
CA GLN A 44 11.59 8.22 17.44
C GLN A 44 12.46 9.48 17.59
N ASN A 45 13.80 9.39 17.59
CA ASN A 45 14.71 10.54 17.62
C ASN A 45 14.97 11.18 16.23
N ALA A 46 14.07 10.96 15.28
CA ALA A 46 14.14 11.49 13.92
C ALA A 46 13.76 12.98 13.89
N GLN A 47 14.74 13.89 13.98
CA GLN A 47 14.54 15.25 13.48
C GLN A 47 14.36 15.19 11.95
N GLN A 48 13.31 15.85 11.44
CA GLN A 48 12.93 15.86 10.02
C GLN A 48 13.93 16.65 9.12
N PRO A 49 13.65 16.77 7.80
CA PRO A 49 14.42 16.18 6.72
C PRO A 49 15.54 17.11 6.23
N GLN A 50 16.70 16.54 5.92
CA GLN A 50 17.73 17.23 5.12
C GLN A 50 17.90 16.45 3.82
N SER A 51 17.57 17.12 2.72
CA SER A 51 17.79 16.68 1.34
C SER A 51 19.28 16.41 1.09
N PHE A 52 19.62 15.23 0.58
CA PHE A 52 20.96 14.92 0.06
C PHE A 52 20.89 14.29 -1.33
N PRO A 53 21.87 14.58 -2.19
CA PRO A 53 21.81 14.32 -3.63
C PRO A 53 22.13 12.87 -3.98
N GLU A 54 21.63 12.49 -5.15
CA GLU A 54 21.72 11.20 -5.80
C GLU A 54 23.17 10.69 -5.90
N GLN A 55 23.45 9.53 -5.32
CA GLN A 55 24.68 8.78 -5.60
C GLN A 55 24.34 7.35 -6.03
N THR A 56 24.77 7.06 -7.26
CA THR A 56 24.65 5.81 -7.98
C THR A 56 25.48 4.72 -7.29
N ILE A 57 24.85 3.61 -6.87
CA ILE A 57 25.58 2.41 -6.44
C ILE A 57 25.38 1.32 -7.48
N GLN A 58 26.50 0.88 -8.05
CA GLN A 58 26.62 -0.19 -9.04
C GLN A 58 26.11 -1.52 -8.45
N THR A 59 25.14 -2.13 -9.13
CA THR A 59 24.51 -3.38 -8.72
C THR A 59 25.35 -4.59 -9.16
N ASN A 60 25.91 -5.33 -8.20
CA ASN A 60 26.47 -6.65 -8.48
C ASN A 60 25.37 -7.72 -8.54
N ALA A 61 25.36 -8.45 -9.65
CA ALA A 61 24.38 -9.44 -10.03
C ALA A 61 24.51 -10.75 -9.22
N PHE A 62 23.62 -10.96 -8.24
CA PHE A 62 23.36 -12.27 -7.64
C PHE A 62 21.87 -12.42 -7.32
N ASN A 63 21.03 -12.34 -8.35
CA ASN A 63 19.59 -12.62 -8.25
C ASN A 63 19.21 -13.69 -9.26
N LYS A 64 19.05 -14.93 -8.79
CA LYS A 64 18.24 -15.94 -9.48
C LYS A 64 17.75 -17.04 -8.54
N VAL A 65 16.87 -16.67 -7.60
CA VAL A 65 15.79 -17.54 -7.12
C VAL A 65 14.55 -16.65 -6.95
N GLN A 66 13.46 -17.03 -7.60
CA GLN A 66 12.20 -16.29 -7.57
C GLN A 66 11.59 -16.36 -6.17
N GLY A 67 11.29 -15.20 -5.57
CA GLY A 67 10.27 -15.07 -4.53
C GLY A 67 10.74 -14.72 -3.12
N ILE A 68 11.95 -15.08 -2.67
CA ILE A 68 12.44 -14.74 -1.33
C ILE A 68 13.93 -14.40 -1.37
N ASN A 69 14.32 -13.23 -0.86
CA ASN A 69 15.72 -12.86 -0.72
C ASN A 69 16.37 -13.73 0.38
N PRO A 70 17.35 -14.60 0.06
CA PRO A 70 17.94 -15.55 1.01
C PRO A 70 18.66 -14.87 2.19
N MET A 71 18.90 -13.55 2.13
CA MET A 71 19.41 -12.80 3.28
C MET A 71 18.39 -12.58 4.39
N ILE A 72 17.08 -12.65 4.11
CA ILE A 72 16.04 -12.43 5.11
C ILE A 72 15.93 -13.65 6.04
N VAL A 73 16.02 -14.86 5.51
CA VAL A 73 15.85 -16.12 6.27
C VAL A 73 17.01 -16.44 7.21
N ASN A 74 18.19 -15.85 7.03
CA ASN A 74 19.39 -16.16 7.82
C ASN A 74 19.87 -15.00 8.69
N TYR A 75 19.15 -13.87 8.70
CA TYR A 75 19.59 -12.69 9.44
C TYR A 75 19.21 -12.76 10.91
N LYS A 76 20.24 -12.71 11.74
CA LYS A 76 20.15 -12.78 13.19
C LYS A 76 19.39 -14.02 13.68
N THR A 77 19.40 -15.11 12.90
CA THR A 77 18.82 -16.41 13.30
C THR A 77 19.72 -17.22 14.22
N GLN A 78 20.97 -16.79 14.39
CA GLN A 78 21.96 -17.38 15.27
C GLN A 78 22.69 -16.29 16.05
N LEU A 79 23.11 -16.59 17.28
CA LEU A 79 23.91 -15.69 18.10
C LEU A 79 25.30 -15.47 17.49
N CYS A 80 25.79 -14.23 17.58
CA CYS A 80 27.10 -13.85 17.12
C CYS A 80 28.16 -14.35 18.09
N LYS A 81 28.99 -15.30 17.62
CA LYS A 81 30.08 -15.86 18.42
C LYS A 81 31.17 -14.85 18.79
N HIS A 82 31.25 -13.72 18.08
CA HIS A 82 32.29 -12.70 18.25
C HIS A 82 31.78 -11.42 18.92
N PHE A 83 30.53 -11.42 19.38
CA PHE A 83 30.01 -10.32 20.17
C PHE A 83 30.45 -10.48 21.61
N ASN A 84 31.09 -9.45 22.17
CA ASN A 84 31.41 -9.39 23.58
C ASN A 84 30.29 -8.64 24.31
N PRO A 85 29.44 -9.33 25.12
CA PRO A 85 28.33 -8.69 25.81
C PRO A 85 28.75 -7.75 26.95
N GLN A 86 29.96 -7.93 27.49
CA GLN A 86 30.48 -7.10 28.60
C GLN A 86 31.00 -5.75 28.09
N THR A 87 31.56 -5.73 26.89
CA THR A 87 32.12 -4.51 26.26
C THR A 87 31.23 -3.94 25.16
N GLY A 88 30.22 -4.68 24.71
CA GLY A 88 29.35 -4.31 23.59
C GLY A 88 30.02 -4.37 22.22
N GLN A 89 31.22 -4.97 22.11
CA GLN A 89 32.03 -4.91 20.90
C GLN A 89 31.79 -6.11 19.98
N CYS A 90 31.66 -5.84 18.67
CA CYS A 90 31.67 -6.83 17.60
C CYS A 90 32.39 -6.24 16.39
N LYS A 91 33.24 -7.04 15.73
CA LYS A 91 33.99 -6.62 14.53
C LYS A 91 33.13 -6.14 13.37
N ASN A 92 31.89 -6.65 13.27
CA ASN A 92 30.93 -6.26 12.23
C ASN A 92 30.00 -5.11 12.69
N GLY A 93 30.19 -4.64 13.92
CA GLY A 93 29.40 -3.59 14.55
C GLY A 93 27.88 -3.84 14.41
N PRO A 94 27.07 -2.78 14.24
CA PRO A 94 25.61 -2.90 14.13
C PRO A 94 25.14 -3.58 12.83
N THR A 95 26.03 -3.78 11.86
CA THR A 95 25.73 -4.45 10.59
C THR A 95 25.91 -5.97 10.66
N CYS A 96 26.29 -6.50 11.83
CA CYS A 96 26.45 -7.92 12.04
C CYS A 96 25.16 -8.69 11.72
N THR A 97 25.29 -9.69 10.85
CA THR A 97 24.17 -10.54 10.43
C THR A 97 23.82 -11.63 11.45
N PHE A 98 24.50 -11.67 12.59
CA PHE A 98 24.23 -12.56 13.72
C PHE A 98 23.67 -11.74 14.89
N ALA A 99 22.88 -12.38 15.76
CA ALA A 99 22.24 -11.73 16.90
C ALA A 99 23.26 -11.46 18.02
N HIS A 100 23.31 -10.24 18.57
CA HIS A 100 24.16 -9.88 19.71
C HIS A 100 23.51 -10.18 21.07
N GLY A 101 22.51 -11.06 21.09
CA GLY A 101 21.77 -11.47 22.28
C GLY A 101 20.43 -12.09 21.87
N GLU A 102 19.71 -12.71 22.81
CA GLU A 102 18.40 -13.30 22.55
C GLU A 102 17.38 -12.27 22.07
N ASN A 103 17.52 -11.03 22.52
CA ASN A 103 16.73 -9.87 22.11
C ASN A 103 16.93 -9.48 20.63
N GLU A 104 18.01 -9.91 20.00
CA GLU A 104 18.26 -9.73 18.58
C GLU A 104 18.02 -11.02 17.77
N LEU A 105 17.72 -12.14 18.44
CA LEU A 105 17.60 -13.46 17.82
C LEU A 105 16.26 -13.57 17.09
N ASN A 106 16.30 -13.46 15.77
CA ASN A 106 15.16 -13.71 14.92
C ASN A 106 14.96 -15.20 14.78
N THR A 107 13.98 -15.77 15.47
CA THR A 107 13.65 -17.18 15.28
C THR A 107 13.00 -17.37 13.91
N MET A 108 13.22 -18.52 13.27
CA MET A 108 12.59 -18.86 11.99
C MET A 108 11.06 -18.62 11.97
N PRO A 109 10.31 -18.93 13.04
CA PRO A 109 8.88 -18.58 13.13
C PRO A 109 8.59 -17.08 13.05
N TYR A 110 9.42 -16.23 13.65
CA TYR A 110 9.22 -14.77 13.62
C TYR A 110 9.35 -14.22 12.20
N LEU A 111 10.38 -14.61 11.47
CA LEU A 111 10.62 -14.15 10.09
C LEU A 111 9.55 -14.68 9.12
N GLN A 112 9.11 -15.92 9.32
CA GLN A 112 8.02 -16.51 8.54
C GLN A 112 6.69 -15.77 8.78
N ASN A 113 6.39 -15.42 10.03
CA ASN A 113 5.22 -14.60 10.37
C ASN A 113 5.31 -13.20 9.77
N GLN A 114 6.47 -12.53 9.85
CA GLN A 114 6.65 -11.19 9.27
C GLN A 114 6.45 -11.20 7.74
N TYR A 115 6.96 -12.23 7.07
CA TYR A 115 6.76 -12.41 5.62
C TYR A 115 5.30 -12.65 5.27
N LEU A 116 4.60 -13.51 6.03
CA LEU A 116 3.18 -13.75 5.84
C LEU A 116 2.33 -12.48 6.03
N LEU A 117 2.64 -11.67 7.06
CA LEU A 117 1.98 -10.39 7.29
C LEU A 117 2.21 -9.41 6.14
N MET A 118 3.43 -9.33 5.60
CA MET A 118 3.73 -8.49 4.43
C MET A 118 2.94 -8.94 3.20
N GLN A 119 2.86 -10.25 2.94
CA GLN A 119 2.03 -10.77 1.85
C GLN A 119 0.55 -10.43 2.03
N GLN A 120 0.03 -10.55 3.25
CA GLN A 120 -1.36 -10.16 3.57
C GLN A 120 -1.58 -8.67 3.33
N GLN A 121 -0.64 -7.82 3.75
CA GLN A 121 -0.72 -6.37 3.55
C GLN A 121 -0.73 -5.99 2.05
N MET A 122 0.13 -6.62 1.24
CA MET A 122 0.15 -6.40 -0.21
C MET A 122 -1.17 -6.84 -0.87
N LYS A 123 -1.75 -7.97 -0.43
CA LYS A 123 -3.06 -8.42 -0.91
C LYS A 123 -4.16 -7.41 -0.58
N GLN A 124 -4.18 -6.88 0.64
CA GLN A 124 -5.14 -5.86 1.06
C GLN A 124 -5.00 -4.57 0.25
N MET A 125 -3.77 -4.08 0.05
CA MET A 125 -3.50 -2.88 -0.74
C MET A 125 -3.96 -3.04 -2.20
N ASN A 126 -3.65 -4.18 -2.83
CA ASN A 126 -4.11 -4.47 -4.19
C ASN A 126 -5.64 -4.54 -4.28
N GLN A 127 -6.30 -5.14 -3.29
CA GLN A 127 -7.76 -5.19 -3.23
C GLN A 127 -8.39 -3.79 -3.12
N GLN A 128 -7.82 -2.92 -2.28
CA GLN A 128 -8.28 -1.53 -2.15
C GLN A 128 -8.11 -0.75 -3.46
N GLN A 129 -6.97 -0.89 -4.14
CA GLN A 129 -6.73 -0.24 -5.42
C GLN A 129 -7.75 -0.71 -6.48
N MET A 130 -7.98 -2.01 -6.57
CA MET A 130 -8.94 -2.58 -7.51
C MET A 130 -10.38 -2.13 -7.24
N GLN A 131 -10.77 -2.00 -5.96
CA GLN A 131 -12.09 -1.47 -5.60
C GLN A 131 -12.23 0.01 -5.96
N ALA A 132 -11.16 0.80 -5.82
CA ALA A 132 -11.14 2.20 -6.22
C ALA A 132 -11.30 2.37 -7.74
N GLU A 133 -10.62 1.54 -8.54
CA GLU A 133 -10.76 1.53 -10.01
C GLU A 133 -12.18 1.14 -10.44
N LEU A 134 -12.76 0.10 -9.83
CA LEU A 134 -14.14 -0.30 -10.11
C LEU A 134 -15.13 0.81 -9.77
N THR A 135 -14.92 1.51 -8.65
CA THR A 135 -15.76 2.65 -8.25
C THR A 135 -15.73 3.77 -9.28
N GLN A 136 -14.55 4.11 -9.82
CA GLN A 136 -14.41 5.11 -10.88
C GLN A 136 -15.18 4.70 -12.14
N GLN A 137 -15.02 3.45 -12.59
CA GLN A 137 -15.70 2.92 -13.77
C GLN A 137 -17.24 2.99 -13.62
N ILE A 138 -17.75 2.63 -12.44
CA ILE A 138 -19.19 2.66 -12.18
C ILE A 138 -19.74 4.07 -12.14
N LEU A 139 -19.02 5.00 -11.51
CA LEU A 139 -19.43 6.40 -11.50
C LEU A 139 -19.49 6.98 -12.91
N VAL A 140 -18.48 6.70 -13.74
CA VAL A 140 -18.49 7.09 -15.17
C VAL A 140 -19.70 6.49 -15.88
N MET A 141 -19.96 5.19 -15.72
CA MET A 141 -21.11 4.52 -16.33
C MET A 141 -22.46 5.14 -15.89
N ILE A 142 -22.64 5.41 -14.59
CA ILE A 142 -23.86 6.06 -14.07
C ILE A 142 -24.03 7.44 -14.73
N LEU A 143 -22.97 8.26 -14.70
CA LEU A 143 -22.99 9.60 -15.25
C LEU A 143 -23.28 9.63 -16.75
N THR A 144 -22.68 8.72 -17.53
CA THR A 144 -22.99 8.57 -18.97
C THR A 144 -24.45 8.20 -19.19
N ASN A 145 -24.97 7.22 -18.45
CA ASN A 145 -26.36 6.81 -18.60
C ASN A 145 -27.35 7.90 -18.19
N MET A 146 -26.99 8.75 -17.21
CA MET A 146 -27.81 9.87 -16.79
C MET A 146 -27.96 10.95 -17.86
N GLU A 147 -27.01 11.10 -18.79
CA GLU A 147 -27.12 12.10 -19.89
C GLU A 147 -28.38 11.87 -20.74
N HIS A 148 -28.81 10.62 -20.90
CA HIS A 148 -29.99 10.26 -21.68
C HIS A 148 -31.32 10.67 -21.01
N ILE A 149 -31.31 10.98 -19.71
CA ILE A 149 -32.50 11.43 -18.97
C ILE A 149 -32.81 12.90 -19.26
N PHE A 150 -31.79 13.70 -19.61
CA PHE A 150 -31.89 15.16 -19.64
C PHE A 150 -31.70 15.76 -21.05
N PRO A 151 -32.48 15.34 -22.07
CA PRO A 151 -32.35 15.91 -23.40
C PRO A 151 -32.65 17.41 -23.37
N GLY A 152 -31.72 18.22 -23.87
CA GLY A 152 -31.87 19.68 -23.97
C GLY A 152 -31.59 20.46 -22.68
N GLN A 153 -31.33 19.82 -21.53
CA GLN A 153 -31.01 20.51 -20.27
C GLN A 153 -29.50 20.79 -20.16
N GLN A 154 -29.02 21.80 -20.90
CA GLN A 154 -27.58 22.09 -21.07
C GLN A 154 -26.79 22.23 -19.75
N GLN A 155 -27.39 22.82 -18.71
CA GLN A 155 -26.74 23.00 -17.41
C GLN A 155 -26.50 21.64 -16.71
N ILE A 156 -27.46 20.73 -16.76
CA ILE A 156 -27.32 19.39 -16.17
C ILE A 156 -26.31 18.56 -16.96
N LEU A 157 -26.34 18.64 -18.29
CA LEU A 157 -25.36 17.96 -19.15
C LEU A 157 -23.93 18.44 -18.85
N ALA A 158 -23.74 19.74 -18.60
CA ALA A 158 -22.44 20.29 -18.19
C ALA A 158 -21.98 19.74 -16.83
N LEU A 159 -22.88 19.64 -15.86
CA LEU A 159 -22.60 19.05 -14.54
C LEU A 159 -22.25 17.56 -14.66
N LEU A 160 -23.00 16.78 -15.44
CA LEU A 160 -22.72 15.36 -15.67
C LEU A 160 -21.35 15.15 -16.29
N LYS A 161 -20.99 15.98 -17.29
CA LYS A 161 -19.65 15.95 -17.90
C LYS A 161 -18.56 16.29 -16.89
N GLN A 162 -18.77 17.28 -16.02
CA GLN A 162 -17.83 17.59 -14.93
C GLN A 162 -17.69 16.40 -13.96
N GLY A 163 -18.80 15.74 -13.62
CA GLY A 163 -18.79 14.52 -12.82
C GLY A 163 -17.97 13.40 -13.46
N GLN A 164 -18.06 13.23 -14.78
CA GLN A 164 -17.32 12.19 -15.50
C GLN A 164 -15.82 12.45 -15.43
N GLU A 165 -15.38 13.69 -15.66
CA GLU A 165 -13.97 14.06 -15.57
C GLU A 165 -13.43 13.86 -14.15
N LYS A 166 -14.22 14.22 -13.12
CA LYS A 166 -13.88 13.93 -11.72
C LYS A 166 -13.72 12.44 -11.47
N ALA A 167 -14.68 11.62 -11.88
CA ALA A 167 -14.62 10.17 -11.72
C ALA A 167 -13.40 9.56 -12.42
N LYS A 168 -13.09 9.97 -13.66
CA LYS A 168 -11.91 9.53 -14.42
C LYS A 168 -10.58 9.94 -13.77
N SER A 169 -10.57 11.08 -13.07
CA SER A 169 -9.38 11.57 -12.34
C SER A 169 -9.20 10.95 -10.96
N GLY A 170 -10.12 10.07 -10.52
CA GLY A 170 -10.10 9.45 -9.19
C GLY A 170 -10.82 10.25 -8.10
N ASP A 171 -11.36 11.44 -8.40
CA ASP A 171 -12.21 12.23 -7.50
C ASP A 171 -13.64 11.64 -7.45
N THR A 172 -13.76 10.45 -6.88
CA THR A 172 -15.02 9.71 -6.76
C THR A 172 -16.02 10.40 -5.83
N GLN A 173 -15.54 11.11 -4.82
CA GLN A 173 -16.37 11.90 -3.91
C GLN A 173 -16.99 13.08 -4.64
N GLY A 174 -16.19 13.88 -5.35
CA GLY A 174 -16.70 15.03 -6.12
C GLY A 174 -17.67 14.61 -7.21
N ALA A 175 -17.42 13.48 -7.90
CA ALA A 175 -18.37 12.92 -8.86
C ALA A 175 -19.69 12.50 -8.19
N SER A 176 -19.63 11.87 -7.02
CA SER A 176 -20.81 11.43 -6.27
C SER A 176 -21.66 12.61 -5.78
N GLU A 177 -21.03 13.71 -5.34
CA GLU A 177 -21.74 14.92 -4.93
C GLU A 177 -22.50 15.57 -6.10
N ILE A 178 -21.94 15.55 -7.32
CA ILE A 178 -22.65 16.02 -8.52
C ILE A 178 -23.89 15.18 -8.79
N ILE A 179 -23.78 13.84 -8.72
CA ILE A 179 -24.94 12.94 -8.88
C ILE A 179 -26.00 13.28 -7.82
N LYS A 180 -25.59 13.43 -6.55
CA LYS A 180 -26.51 13.79 -5.45
C LYS A 180 -27.22 15.11 -5.70
N LEU A 181 -26.50 16.12 -6.19
CA LEU A 181 -27.07 17.43 -6.50
C LEU A 181 -28.16 17.34 -7.58
N ILE A 182 -27.94 16.53 -8.61
CA ILE A 182 -28.91 16.33 -9.71
C ILE A 182 -30.15 15.55 -9.23
N ILE A 183 -29.97 14.47 -8.47
CA ILE A 183 -31.10 13.60 -8.06
C ILE A 183 -32.00 14.20 -6.97
N HIS A 184 -31.44 15.07 -6.11
CA HIS A 184 -32.17 15.72 -5.00
C HIS A 184 -32.79 17.07 -5.38
N ASP A 185 -32.66 17.51 -6.64
CA ASP A 185 -33.35 18.68 -7.13
C ASP A 185 -34.88 18.50 -7.00
N GLN A 186 -35.53 19.49 -6.39
CA GLN A 186 -36.97 19.47 -6.09
C GLN A 186 -37.82 19.54 -7.37
N GLU A 187 -37.29 20.09 -8.45
CA GLU A 187 -38.00 20.24 -9.73
C GLU A 187 -38.02 18.96 -10.58
N ARG A 188 -37.34 17.88 -10.15
CA ARG A 188 -37.26 16.62 -10.91
C ARG A 188 -38.62 15.93 -11.05
N SER A 189 -38.97 15.53 -12.27
CA SER A 189 -40.21 14.81 -12.58
C SER A 189 -40.19 13.38 -12.03
N LYS A 190 -41.36 12.79 -11.75
CA LYS A 190 -41.44 11.41 -11.23
C LYS A 190 -40.82 10.40 -12.18
N GLU A 191 -40.94 10.64 -13.48
CA GLU A 191 -40.41 9.82 -14.56
C GLU A 191 -38.87 9.86 -14.56
N GLU A 192 -38.27 11.06 -14.45
CA GLU A 192 -36.82 11.22 -14.27
C GLU A 192 -36.35 10.45 -13.02
N LYS A 193 -37.14 10.50 -11.93
CA LYS A 193 -36.83 9.76 -10.69
C LYS A 193 -36.80 8.25 -10.85
N GLN A 194 -37.74 7.72 -11.60
CA GLN A 194 -37.75 6.28 -11.90
C GLN A 194 -36.57 5.89 -12.79
N GLN A 195 -36.21 6.72 -13.77
CA GLN A 195 -35.10 6.43 -14.69
C GLN A 195 -33.75 6.38 -13.96
N TYR A 196 -33.42 7.34 -13.09
CA TYR A 196 -32.16 7.25 -12.35
C TYR A 196 -32.14 6.11 -11.33
N GLN A 197 -33.28 5.74 -10.75
CA GLN A 197 -33.37 4.57 -9.86
C GLN A 197 -33.03 3.28 -10.61
N GLN A 198 -33.48 3.14 -11.86
CA GLN A 198 -33.12 2.00 -12.70
C GLN A 198 -31.62 1.98 -13.02
N ILE A 199 -31.03 3.14 -13.34
CA ILE A 199 -29.57 3.25 -13.57
C ILE A 199 -28.79 2.79 -12.33
N TYR A 200 -29.18 3.25 -11.14
CA TYR A 200 -28.53 2.88 -9.88
C TYR A 200 -28.64 1.37 -9.61
N ASN A 201 -29.83 0.80 -9.76
CA ASN A 201 -30.05 -0.64 -9.57
C ASN A 201 -29.21 -1.48 -10.56
N ASN A 202 -29.07 -1.03 -11.80
CA ASN A 202 -28.23 -1.69 -12.80
C ASN A 202 -26.75 -1.60 -12.44
N ALA A 203 -26.31 -0.43 -11.99
CA ALA A 203 -24.94 -0.20 -11.55
C ALA A 203 -24.57 -1.05 -10.32
N GLN A 204 -25.47 -1.17 -9.34
CA GLN A 204 -25.26 -2.02 -8.18
C GLN A 204 -25.12 -3.49 -8.56
N ARG A 205 -25.97 -4.01 -9.44
CA ARG A 205 -25.84 -5.39 -9.95
C ARG A 205 -24.51 -5.61 -10.65
N HIS A 206 -24.06 -4.63 -11.45
CA HIS A 206 -22.77 -4.71 -12.12
C HIS A 206 -21.59 -4.71 -11.14
N TYR A 207 -21.64 -3.86 -10.10
CA TYR A 207 -20.66 -3.85 -9.01
C TYR A 207 -20.56 -5.21 -8.33
N ASP A 208 -21.70 -5.76 -7.91
CA ASP A 208 -21.76 -7.02 -7.19
C ASP A 208 -21.23 -8.19 -8.03
N GLN A 209 -21.52 -8.19 -9.34
CA GLN A 209 -20.97 -9.17 -10.26
C GLN A 209 -19.45 -9.05 -10.38
N LYS A 210 -18.93 -7.84 -10.61
CA LYS A 210 -17.49 -7.60 -10.75
C LYS A 210 -16.72 -7.94 -9.48
N LEU A 211 -17.28 -7.62 -8.32
CA LEU A 211 -16.67 -7.95 -7.03
C LEU A 211 -16.55 -9.47 -6.84
N LYS A 212 -17.55 -10.25 -7.26
CA LYS A 212 -17.50 -11.72 -7.23
C LYS A 212 -16.42 -12.28 -8.17
N GLU A 213 -16.29 -11.74 -9.39
CA GLU A 213 -15.27 -12.14 -10.37
C GLU A 213 -13.83 -11.87 -9.84
N ILE A 214 -13.65 -10.75 -9.14
CA ILE A 214 -12.39 -10.39 -8.50
C ILE A 214 -12.04 -11.38 -7.39
N GLN A 215 -13.00 -11.68 -6.51
CA GLN A 215 -12.80 -12.59 -5.38
C GLN A 215 -12.49 -14.02 -5.84
N SER A 216 -13.17 -14.52 -6.88
CA SER A 216 -12.93 -15.86 -7.42
C SER A 216 -11.55 -15.98 -8.09
N SER A 217 -11.11 -14.96 -8.82
CA SER A 217 -9.79 -14.92 -9.47
C SER A 217 -8.65 -14.94 -8.44
N GLN A 218 -8.82 -14.24 -7.30
CA GLN A 218 -7.85 -14.25 -6.21
C GLN A 218 -7.79 -15.61 -5.49
N GLN A 219 -8.91 -16.33 -5.36
CA GLN A 219 -8.93 -17.67 -4.78
C GLN A 219 -8.23 -18.70 -5.67
N GLN A 220 -8.42 -18.64 -6.99
CA GLN A 220 -7.73 -19.51 -7.94
C GLN A 220 -6.21 -19.31 -7.94
N GLN A 221 -5.73 -18.05 -7.85
CA GLN A 221 -4.30 -17.75 -7.75
C GLN A 221 -3.67 -18.29 -6.45
N GLN A 222 -4.44 -18.43 -5.37
CA GLN A 222 -3.93 -18.97 -4.10
C GLN A 222 -3.86 -20.49 -4.07
N GLN A 223 -4.54 -21.20 -4.98
CA GLN A 223 -4.53 -22.66 -5.09
C GLN A 223 -3.40 -23.21 -6.00
N LEU A 224 -2.70 -22.32 -6.71
CA LEU A 224 -1.60 -22.64 -7.62
C LEU A 224 -0.20 -22.55 -6.97
N TYR A 225 -0.15 -22.22 -5.67
CA TYR A 225 1.06 -22.15 -4.83
C TYR A 225 0.90 -23.02 -3.60
#